data_AF-A0AB34IY32-F1
#
_entry.id   AF-A0AB34IY32-F1
#
_cell.length_a   1.000
_cell.length_b   1.000
_cell.length_c   1.000
_cell.angle_alpha   90.00
_cell.angle_beta   90.00
_cell.angle_gamma   90.00
#
_symmetry.space_group_name_H-M   'P 1'
#
loop_
_entity.id
_entity.type
_entity.pdbx_description
1 polymer ?
#
loop_
_entity_poly.entity_id
_entity_poly.type
_entity_poly.pdbx_seq_one_letter_code
_entity_poly.pdbx_strand_id
1 'polypeptide(L)'
;MAPCRSARRRVWGLAVSLLLPLASTSNPFEGVDYLVSSEYAHHVASSVEIVGGEQTELGAKLFAASKIPTAIWLDSMASLPKLTRGLEEARRYQRLTGHPALVVVVIYNLPGRDCSAQSSAGELSVGELSRYKAEFLLPISMLAADFHEVPQACESSQPC
;
A
#
# COMPACT_ATOMS: atom_id res chain seq x y z
N MET A 1 40.64 -22.94 2.53
CA MET A 1 39.61 -23.94 2.16
C MET A 1 39.47 -24.93 3.30
N ALA A 2 38.48 -24.74 4.18
CA ALA A 2 38.17 -25.66 5.28
C ALA A 2 36.93 -26.49 4.91
N PRO A 3 36.87 -27.79 5.30
CA PRO A 3 35.85 -28.70 4.79
C PRO A 3 34.50 -28.55 5.52
N CYS A 4 33.43 -28.65 4.74
CA CYS A 4 32.04 -28.62 5.17
C CYS A 4 31.71 -29.87 6.01
N ARG A 5 31.34 -29.71 7.29
CA ARG A 5 30.83 -30.81 8.14
C ARG A 5 29.31 -30.91 7.98
N SER A 6 28.84 -32.10 7.62
CA SER A 6 27.42 -32.42 7.49
C SER A 6 26.71 -32.40 8.85
N ALA A 7 25.87 -31.39 9.06
CA ALA A 7 24.99 -31.33 10.22
C ALA A 7 23.80 -32.29 10.01
N ARG A 8 23.73 -33.35 10.83
CA ARG A 8 22.59 -34.27 10.90
C ARG A 8 21.33 -33.47 11.25
N ARG A 9 20.31 -33.53 10.39
CA ARG A 9 18.99 -32.92 10.62
C ARG A 9 18.33 -33.58 11.84
N ARG A 10 18.26 -32.85 12.95
CA ARG A 10 17.33 -33.18 14.04
C ARG A 10 15.94 -32.72 13.57
N VAL A 11 15.01 -33.66 13.43
CA VAL A 11 13.59 -33.36 13.20
C VAL A 11 13.05 -32.79 14.52
N TRP A 12 12.99 -31.48 14.62
CA TRP A 12 12.22 -30.81 15.66
C TRP A 12 10.78 -30.74 15.18
N GLY A 13 9.86 -31.23 16.01
CA GLY A 13 8.43 -31.20 15.73
C GLY A 13 7.97 -29.78 15.41
N LEU A 14 7.23 -29.64 14.31
CA LEU A 14 6.53 -28.41 13.93
C LEU A 14 5.38 -28.19 14.93
N ALA A 15 5.69 -27.58 16.07
CA ALA A 15 4.69 -26.83 16.82
C ALA A 15 4.38 -25.58 16.00
N VAL A 16 3.31 -25.62 15.21
CA VAL A 16 2.76 -24.43 14.56
C VAL A 16 2.17 -23.57 15.68
N SER A 17 3.00 -22.69 16.24
CA SER A 17 2.51 -21.62 17.10
C SER A 17 1.69 -20.68 16.23
N LEU A 18 0.37 -20.68 16.41
CA LEU A 18 -0.51 -19.62 15.94
C LEU A 18 -0.23 -18.37 16.81
N LEU A 19 0.93 -17.75 16.62
CA LEU A 19 1.19 -16.41 17.11
C LEU A 19 0.44 -15.48 16.17
N LEU A 20 -0.82 -15.18 16.48
CA LEU A 20 -1.43 -13.97 15.92
C LEU A 20 -0.57 -12.80 16.41
N PRO A 21 0.04 -12.00 15.52
CA PRO A 21 0.71 -10.79 15.95
C PRO A 21 -0.33 -9.93 16.67
N LEU A 22 -0.02 -9.58 17.92
CA LEU A 22 -0.85 -8.66 18.69
C LEU A 22 -0.89 -7.34 17.92
N ALA A 23 -2.09 -6.85 17.65
CA ALA A 23 -2.26 -5.50 17.10
C ALA A 23 -1.55 -4.52 18.04
N SER A 24 -0.60 -3.75 17.51
CA SER A 24 0.07 -2.72 18.30
C SER A 24 -0.98 -1.69 18.74
N THR A 25 -0.96 -1.32 20.02
CA THR A 25 -1.79 -0.22 20.55
C THR A 25 -1.17 1.15 20.26
N SER A 26 -0.04 1.20 19.55
CA SER A 26 0.62 2.43 19.13
C SER A 26 -0.13 3.11 17.98
N ASN A 27 -0.02 4.42 17.89
CA ASN A 27 -0.52 5.18 16.77
C ASN A 27 0.15 4.70 15.45
N PRO A 28 -0.60 4.18 14.46
CA PRO A 28 -0.01 3.65 13.23
C PRO A 28 0.61 4.74 12.33
N PHE A 29 0.41 6.01 12.67
CA PHE A 29 0.92 7.17 11.96
C PHE A 29 2.21 7.76 12.54
N GLU A 30 2.66 7.25 13.70
CA GLU A 30 3.88 7.74 14.34
C GLU A 30 5.12 7.01 13.83
N GLY A 31 6.20 7.76 13.59
CA GLY A 31 7.50 7.19 13.22
C GLY A 31 7.58 6.58 11.82
N VAL A 32 6.63 6.94 10.94
CA VAL A 32 6.55 6.43 9.56
C VAL A 32 6.53 7.59 8.56
N ASP A 33 7.10 7.34 7.39
CA ASP A 33 7.03 8.27 6.25
C ASP A 33 5.81 7.91 5.39
N TYR A 34 4.92 8.86 5.18
CA TYR A 34 3.74 8.63 4.34
C TYR A 34 4.15 8.54 2.87
N LEU A 35 3.62 7.54 2.16
CA LEU A 35 3.85 7.41 0.73
C LEU A 35 3.27 8.61 -0.02
N VAL A 36 4.12 9.30 -0.77
CA VAL A 36 3.70 10.24 -1.80
C VAL A 36 3.54 9.47 -3.11
N SER A 37 2.30 9.23 -3.53
CA SER A 37 1.99 8.46 -4.74
C SER A 37 2.55 9.11 -6.00
N SER A 38 3.31 8.36 -6.80
CA SER A 38 3.82 8.84 -8.09
C SER A 38 2.70 9.14 -9.10
N GLU A 39 1.60 8.37 -9.06
CA GLU A 39 0.42 8.56 -9.92
C GLU A 39 -0.25 9.91 -9.63
N TYR A 40 -0.48 10.22 -8.34
CA TYR A 40 -1.02 11.53 -7.94
C TYR A 40 -0.09 12.67 -8.35
N ALA A 41 1.20 12.54 -8.08
CA ALA A 41 2.19 13.55 -8.45
C ALA A 41 2.22 13.79 -9.98
N HIS A 42 2.05 12.74 -10.79
CA HIS A 42 1.98 12.84 -12.25
C HIS A 42 0.74 13.63 -12.71
N HIS A 43 -0.44 13.38 -12.13
CA HIS A 43 -1.65 14.15 -12.43
C HIS A 43 -1.50 15.63 -12.06
N VAL A 44 -0.86 15.92 -10.92
CA VAL A 44 -0.57 17.29 -10.51
C VAL A 44 0.43 17.95 -11.47
N ALA A 45 1.44 17.22 -11.95
CA ALA A 45 2.41 17.74 -12.92
C ALA A 45 1.73 18.18 -14.23
N SER A 46 0.74 17.43 -14.75
CA SER A 46 -0.05 17.87 -15.90
C SER A 46 -0.81 19.18 -15.62
N SER A 47 -1.27 19.37 -14.38
CA SER A 47 -1.93 20.62 -13.96
C SER A 47 -0.95 21.81 -13.89
N VAL A 48 0.28 21.54 -13.44
CA VAL A 48 1.38 22.52 -13.43
C VAL A 48 1.71 22.99 -14.86
N GLU A 49 1.74 22.07 -15.83
CA GLU A 49 1.98 22.41 -17.24
C GLU A 49 0.87 23.31 -17.81
N ILE A 50 -0.40 23.02 -17.50
CA ILE A 50 -1.56 23.81 -17.95
C ILE A 50 -1.47 25.27 -17.48
N VAL A 51 -0.98 25.51 -16.27
CA VAL A 51 -0.88 26.86 -15.70
C VAL A 51 0.42 27.59 -16.07
N GLY A 52 1.21 27.03 -16.98
CA GLY A 52 2.43 27.65 -17.49
C GLY A 52 3.72 27.30 -16.75
N GLY A 53 3.73 26.22 -15.96
CA GLY A 53 4.93 25.68 -15.32
C GLY A 53 5.17 26.17 -13.89
N GLU A 54 6.13 25.52 -13.21
CA GLU A 54 6.48 25.74 -11.80
C GLU A 54 7.00 27.15 -11.48
N GLN A 55 7.48 27.88 -12.49
CA GLN A 55 7.94 29.26 -12.38
C GLN A 55 6.80 30.26 -12.14
N THR A 56 5.56 29.87 -12.39
CA THR A 56 4.39 30.69 -12.05
C THR A 56 4.03 30.52 -10.58
N GLU A 57 3.43 31.53 -9.95
CA GLU A 57 3.01 31.40 -8.54
C GLU A 57 2.00 30.25 -8.34
N LEU A 58 1.07 30.08 -9.28
CA LEU A 58 0.09 29.00 -9.24
C LEU A 58 0.73 27.63 -9.49
N GLY A 59 1.62 27.54 -10.48
CA GLY A 59 2.36 26.31 -10.80
C GLY A 59 3.25 25.86 -9.64
N ALA A 60 3.92 26.78 -8.95
CA ALA A 60 4.69 26.46 -7.75
C ALA A 60 3.80 25.88 -6.63
N LYS A 61 2.61 26.45 -6.41
CA LYS A 61 1.65 25.94 -5.42
C LYS A 61 1.12 24.55 -5.78
N LEU A 62 0.82 24.32 -7.06
CA LEU A 62 0.42 23.00 -7.54
C LEU A 62 1.55 21.98 -7.39
N PHE A 63 2.78 22.33 -7.77
CA PHE A 63 3.93 21.46 -7.58
C PHE A 63 4.15 21.10 -6.12
N ALA A 64 4.01 22.05 -5.19
CA ALA A 64 4.06 21.77 -3.76
C ALA A 64 2.98 20.77 -3.32
N ALA A 65 1.76 20.86 -3.86
CA ALA A 65 0.69 19.90 -3.60
C ALA A 65 1.05 18.47 -4.05
N SER A 66 1.84 18.30 -5.13
CA SER A 66 2.31 16.98 -5.59
C SER A 66 3.17 16.23 -4.56
N LYS A 67 3.68 16.94 -3.55
CA LYS A 67 4.51 16.38 -2.46
C LYS A 67 3.70 16.02 -1.23
N ILE A 68 2.41 16.34 -1.21
CA ILE A 68 1.53 16.03 -0.08
C ILE A 68 1.06 14.58 -0.24
N PRO A 69 1.26 13.72 0.78
CA PRO A 69 0.76 12.36 0.76
C PRO A 69 -0.77 12.30 0.63
N THR A 70 -1.26 11.40 -0.21
CA THR A 70 -2.69 11.17 -0.44
C THR A 70 -3.00 9.68 -0.35
N ALA A 71 -4.28 9.34 -0.18
CA ALA A 71 -4.70 7.95 -0.15
C ALA A 71 -4.86 7.38 -1.57
N ILE A 72 -4.54 6.10 -1.73
CA ILE A 72 -4.85 5.33 -2.95
C ILE A 72 -6.31 4.90 -2.89
N TRP A 73 -7.10 5.35 -3.86
CA TRP A 73 -8.51 4.97 -3.96
C TRP A 73 -8.67 3.65 -4.70
N LEU A 74 -9.27 2.67 -4.02
CA LEU A 74 -9.70 1.41 -4.60
C LEU A 74 -11.21 1.46 -4.77
N ASP A 75 -11.65 1.85 -5.95
CA ASP A 75 -13.04 2.17 -6.27
C ASP A 75 -13.67 1.23 -7.30
N SER A 76 -12.89 0.26 -7.79
CA SER A 76 -13.27 -0.75 -8.80
C SER A 76 -12.27 -1.92 -8.80
N MET A 77 -12.59 -3.07 -9.39
CA MET A 77 -11.61 -4.14 -9.62
C MET A 77 -10.41 -3.65 -10.46
N ALA A 78 -10.68 -2.76 -11.41
CA ALA A 78 -9.66 -2.16 -12.28
C ALA A 78 -8.67 -1.25 -11.52
N SER A 79 -9.03 -0.80 -10.31
CA SER A 79 -8.15 0.01 -9.46
C SER A 79 -7.15 -0.83 -8.64
N LEU A 80 -7.32 -2.15 -8.52
CA LEU A 80 -6.43 -3.02 -7.73
C LEU A 80 -4.95 -2.92 -8.13
N PRO A 81 -4.56 -2.78 -9.41
CA PRO A 81 -3.16 -2.57 -9.79
C PRO A 81 -2.54 -1.29 -9.19
N LYS A 82 -3.35 -0.28 -8.81
CA LYS A 82 -2.86 0.92 -8.13
C LYS A 82 -2.30 0.57 -6.74
N LEU A 83 -2.93 -0.35 -6.02
CA LEU A 83 -2.42 -0.84 -4.74
C LEU A 83 -1.08 -1.53 -4.92
N THR A 84 -0.98 -2.44 -5.91
CA THR A 84 0.30 -3.14 -6.20
C THR A 84 1.43 -2.14 -6.44
N ARG A 85 1.22 -1.14 -7.31
CA ARG A 85 2.22 -0.08 -7.56
C ARG A 85 2.57 0.69 -6.29
N GLY A 86 1.57 1.11 -5.50
CA GLY A 86 1.80 1.85 -4.26
C GLY A 86 2.63 1.05 -3.24
N LEU A 87 2.35 -0.24 -3.09
CA LEU A 87 3.11 -1.12 -2.20
C LEU A 87 4.54 -1.35 -2.72
N GLU A 88 4.74 -1.47 -4.04
CA GLU A 88 6.08 -1.56 -4.64
C GLU A 88 6.90 -0.27 -4.45
N GLU A 89 6.26 0.89 -4.62
CA GLU A 89 6.86 2.20 -4.36
C GLU A 89 7.26 2.34 -2.88
N ALA A 90 6.37 1.95 -1.96
CA ALA A 90 6.65 1.94 -0.53
C ALA A 90 7.83 1.01 -0.19
N ARG A 91 7.85 -0.22 -0.72
CA ARG A 91 8.98 -1.15 -0.56
C ARG A 91 10.29 -0.54 -1.09
N ARG A 92 10.24 0.12 -2.25
CA ARG A 92 11.40 0.80 -2.83
C ARG A 92 11.88 1.94 -1.93
N TYR A 93 10.97 2.76 -1.41
CA TYR A 93 11.28 3.83 -0.48
C TYR A 93 11.98 3.28 0.75
N GLN A 94 11.37 2.28 1.41
CA GLN A 94 11.94 1.63 2.60
C GLN A 94 13.35 1.10 2.36
N ARG A 95 13.60 0.45 1.21
CA ARG A 95 14.95 -0.03 0.85
C ARG A 95 15.97 1.08 0.65
N LEU A 96 15.53 2.26 0.18
CA LEU A 96 16.43 3.38 -0.12
C LEU A 96 16.70 4.24 1.12
N THR A 97 15.71 4.46 1.98
CA THR A 97 15.80 5.36 3.13
C THR A 97 16.04 4.63 4.44
N GLY A 98 15.70 3.34 4.53
CA GLY A 98 15.68 2.60 5.79
C GLY A 98 14.52 2.98 6.70
N HIS A 99 13.63 3.90 6.29
CA HIS A 99 12.48 4.32 7.07
C HIS A 99 11.21 3.55 6.65
N PRO A 100 10.34 3.16 7.59
CA PRO A 100 9.05 2.56 7.26
C PRO A 100 8.18 3.50 6.43
N ALA A 101 7.59 2.99 5.35
CA ALA A 101 6.66 3.72 4.51
C ALA A 101 5.21 3.33 4.86
N LEU A 102 4.35 4.32 5.07
CA LEU A 102 2.92 4.13 5.31
C LEU A 102 2.13 4.37 4.02
N VAL A 103 1.41 3.34 3.59
CA VAL A 103 0.46 3.43 2.47
C VAL A 103 -0.95 3.58 3.02
N VAL A 104 -1.61 4.68 2.67
CA VAL A 104 -3.01 4.93 3.04
C VAL A 104 -3.91 4.54 1.86
N VAL A 105 -4.96 3.77 2.15
CA VAL A 105 -5.85 3.20 1.13
C VAL A 105 -7.30 3.50 1.48
N VAL A 106 -8.12 3.82 0.49
CA VAL A 106 -9.58 3.93 0.60
C VAL A 106 -10.22 2.74 -0.09
N ILE A 107 -11.01 1.97 0.66
CA ILE A 107 -11.77 0.81 0.15
C ILE A 107 -13.18 1.28 -0.20
N TYR A 108 -13.50 1.37 -1.49
CA TYR A 108 -14.71 2.07 -1.96
C TYR A 108 -15.40 1.38 -3.14
N ASN A 109 -15.75 0.10 -2.99
CA ASN A 109 -16.41 -0.68 -4.05
C ASN A 109 -17.56 -1.56 -3.53
N LEU A 110 -18.36 -1.05 -2.58
CA LEU A 110 -19.47 -1.80 -2.01
C LEU A 110 -20.54 -2.13 -3.07
N PRO A 111 -21.20 -3.31 -3.00
CA PRO A 111 -22.38 -3.61 -3.81
C PRO A 111 -23.50 -2.61 -3.53
N GLY A 112 -24.08 -2.02 -4.58
CA GLY A 112 -25.08 -0.95 -4.44
C GLY A 112 -24.50 0.34 -3.86
N ARG A 113 -23.23 0.64 -4.16
CA ARG A 113 -22.51 1.84 -3.71
C ARG A 113 -23.33 3.11 -3.98
N ASP A 114 -23.20 4.07 -3.07
CA ASP A 114 -23.80 5.41 -3.19
C ASP A 114 -25.34 5.37 -3.21
N CYS A 115 -25.94 4.55 -2.33
CA CYS A 115 -27.36 4.21 -2.32
C CYS A 115 -28.34 5.39 -2.14
N SER A 116 -27.87 6.55 -1.70
CA SER A 116 -28.67 7.79 -1.58
C SER A 116 -28.30 8.85 -2.61
N ALA A 117 -27.36 8.56 -3.52
CA ALA A 117 -26.99 9.44 -4.62
C ALA A 117 -27.97 9.30 -5.78
N GLN A 118 -28.09 10.36 -6.60
CA GLN A 118 -28.89 10.32 -7.83
C GLN A 118 -28.30 9.39 -8.89
N SER A 119 -26.99 9.17 -8.84
CA SER A 119 -26.26 8.22 -9.68
C SER A 119 -25.04 7.68 -8.94
N SER A 120 -24.63 6.47 -9.33
CA SER A 120 -23.45 5.80 -8.80
C SER A 120 -22.61 5.29 -9.97
N ALA A 121 -21.30 5.46 -9.87
CA ALA A 121 -20.33 4.81 -10.75
C ALA A 121 -19.87 3.45 -10.19
N GLY A 122 -20.60 2.87 -9.22
CA GLY A 122 -20.28 1.57 -8.63
C GLY A 122 -20.52 0.44 -9.64
N GLU A 123 -19.55 -0.46 -9.79
CA GLU A 123 -19.62 -1.57 -10.75
C GLU A 123 -20.40 -2.79 -10.22
N LEU A 124 -20.60 -2.87 -8.90
CA LEU A 124 -21.30 -3.96 -8.24
C LEU A 124 -22.72 -3.56 -7.86
N SER A 125 -23.69 -4.34 -8.32
CA SER A 125 -25.11 -4.22 -8.02
C SER A 125 -25.45 -4.76 -6.62
N VAL A 126 -26.59 -4.34 -6.08
CA VAL A 126 -27.13 -4.92 -4.84
C VAL A 126 -27.26 -6.44 -5.00
N GLY A 127 -26.80 -7.20 -4.00
CA GLY A 127 -26.79 -8.67 -4.02
C GLY A 127 -25.46 -9.30 -4.44
N GLU A 128 -24.52 -8.53 -4.99
CA GLU A 128 -23.21 -9.04 -5.46
C GLU A 128 -22.15 -9.11 -4.34
N LEU A 129 -22.55 -9.38 -3.09
CA LEU A 129 -21.63 -9.46 -1.95
C LEU A 129 -20.56 -10.53 -2.12
N SER A 130 -20.89 -11.66 -2.75
CA SER A 130 -19.93 -12.74 -3.02
C SER A 130 -18.79 -12.26 -3.91
N ARG A 131 -19.10 -11.45 -4.94
CA ARG A 131 -18.10 -10.87 -5.84
C ARG A 131 -17.25 -9.83 -5.13
N TYR A 132 -17.87 -8.93 -4.35
CA TYR A 132 -17.13 -7.97 -3.52
C TYR A 132 -16.10 -8.66 -2.60
N LYS A 133 -16.48 -9.77 -1.97
CA LYS A 133 -15.56 -10.53 -1.12
C LYS A 133 -14.44 -11.22 -1.91
N ALA A 134 -14.78 -11.96 -2.95
CA ALA A 134 -13.84 -12.83 -3.66
C ALA A 134 -12.97 -12.11 -4.68
N GLU A 135 -13.54 -11.13 -5.40
CA GLU A 135 -12.85 -10.43 -6.49
C GLU A 135 -12.22 -9.12 -6.02
N PHE A 136 -12.77 -8.46 -4.98
CA PHE A 136 -12.25 -7.16 -4.51
C PHE A 136 -11.46 -7.28 -3.21
N LEU A 137 -12.09 -7.74 -2.12
CA LEU A 137 -11.44 -7.77 -0.80
C LEU A 137 -10.34 -8.83 -0.71
N LEU A 138 -10.55 -10.01 -1.28
CA LEU A 138 -9.57 -11.10 -1.17
C LEU A 138 -8.21 -10.71 -1.80
N PRO A 139 -8.12 -10.18 -3.05
CA PRO A 139 -6.86 -9.70 -3.59
C PRO A 139 -6.19 -8.60 -2.75
N ILE A 140 -6.98 -7.66 -2.20
CA ILE A 140 -6.45 -6.61 -1.32
C ILE A 140 -5.81 -7.23 -0.07
N SER A 141 -6.49 -8.18 0.57
CA SER A 141 -5.95 -8.87 1.75
C SER A 141 -4.69 -9.67 1.45
N MET A 142 -4.61 -10.32 0.29
CA MET A 142 -3.41 -11.03 -0.15
C MET A 142 -2.24 -10.07 -0.36
N LEU A 143 -2.47 -8.93 -1.02
CA LEU A 143 -1.44 -7.90 -1.23
C LEU A 143 -0.97 -7.28 0.09
N ALA A 144 -1.90 -7.01 1.02
CA ALA A 144 -1.56 -6.46 2.32
C ALA A 144 -0.73 -7.45 3.17
N ALA A 145 -1.06 -8.75 3.12
CA ALA A 145 -0.30 -9.78 3.82
C ALA A 145 1.14 -9.91 3.26
N ASP A 146 1.28 -9.99 1.93
CA ASP A 146 2.58 -10.02 1.25
C ASP A 146 3.45 -8.79 1.59
N PHE A 147 2.83 -7.62 1.70
CA PHE A 147 3.54 -6.40 2.11
C PHE A 147 4.05 -6.46 3.55
N HIS A 148 3.25 -7.01 4.47
CA HIS A 148 3.64 -7.14 5.88
C HIS A 148 4.73 -8.20 6.12
N GLU A 149 4.81 -9.23 5.27
CA GLU A 149 5.86 -10.26 5.35
C GLU A 149 7.26 -9.73 4.98
N VAL A 150 7.37 -8.58 4.31
CA VAL A 150 8.65 -7.91 4.12
C VAL A 150 9.11 -7.37 5.47
N PRO A 151 10.27 -7.81 6.03
CA PRO A 151 10.73 -7.36 7.32
C PRO A 151 10.73 -5.82 7.36
N GLN A 152 9.89 -5.23 8.21
CA GLN A 152 9.72 -3.78 8.27
C GLN A 152 10.96 -3.05 8.79
N ALA A 153 12.01 -3.78 9.17
CA ALA A 153 13.36 -3.28 9.22
C ALA A 153 14.33 -4.45 9.03
N CYS A 154 15.49 -4.16 8.45
CA CYS A 154 16.73 -4.72 8.95
C CYS A 154 16.81 -4.26 10.42
N GLU A 155 16.19 -5.01 11.32
CA GLU A 155 16.32 -4.77 12.74
C GLU A 155 17.82 -4.82 13.05
N SER A 156 18.30 -3.79 13.76
CA SER A 156 19.69 -3.30 13.90
C SER A 156 20.83 -4.30 14.19
N SER A 157 20.57 -5.60 14.16
CA SER A 157 21.48 -6.70 14.49
C SER A 157 21.70 -7.73 13.37
N GLN A 158 21.14 -7.59 12.16
CA GLN A 158 21.40 -8.55 11.06
C GLN A 158 21.82 -7.86 9.75
N PRO A 159 22.96 -8.25 9.13
CA PRO A 159 23.35 -7.75 7.83
C PRO A 159 22.50 -8.38 6.72
N CYS A 160 22.20 -7.55 5.70
CA CYS A 160 21.56 -7.94 4.45
C CYS A 160 22.31 -9.06 3.71
#